data_AF-A0A931NSA7-F1
#
_entry.id   AF-A0A931NSA7-F1
#
_cell.length_a   1.000
_cell.length_b   1.000
_cell.length_c   1.000
_cell.angle_alpha   90.00
_cell.angle_beta   90.00
_cell.angle_gamma   90.00
#
_symmetry.space_group_name_H-M   'P 1'
#
loop_
_entity.id
_entity.type
_entity.pdbx_description
1 polymer ?
#
loop_
_entity_poly.entity_id
_entity_poly.type
_entity_poly.pdbx_seq_one_letter_code
_entity_poly.pdbx_strand_id
1 'polypeptide(L)'
;MRKTLIVLATSLALATISAIPVFAKSGKVKETTGHGIVGMWVEVEGGRSGWAKLTGGEAGTSYEKTWTYDTQGKPFKVAIGYGGTPQEWEKSIHSNWIDTDYRHVDFTVRPKMFFIPIWGVDELIVEYR
;
A
#
# COMPACT_ATOMS: atom_id res chain seq x y z
N MET A 1 37.87 42.84 44.08
CA MET A 1 36.66 41.98 43.97
C MET A 1 36.22 41.98 42.50
N ARG A 2 36.41 40.87 41.77
CA ARG A 2 36.10 40.77 40.33
C ARG A 2 34.64 40.30 40.17
N LYS A 3 33.83 41.04 39.42
CA LYS A 3 32.44 40.68 39.07
C LYS A 3 32.44 39.98 37.71
N THR A 4 32.04 38.71 37.68
CA THR A 4 31.87 37.92 36.46
C THR A 4 30.49 38.20 35.86
N LEU A 5 30.45 38.63 34.60
CA LEU A 5 29.22 38.73 33.79
C LEU A 5 29.07 37.42 33.01
N ILE A 6 27.97 36.70 33.25
CA ILE A 6 27.57 35.53 32.44
C ILE A 6 26.57 36.04 31.41
N VAL A 7 26.96 36.04 30.14
CA VAL A 7 26.05 36.31 29.02
C VAL A 7 25.55 34.96 28.52
N LEU A 8 24.25 34.71 28.72
CA LEU A 8 23.58 33.50 28.23
C LEU A 8 23.11 33.75 26.79
N ALA A 9 23.90 33.34 25.81
CA ALA A 9 23.49 33.38 24.40
C ALA A 9 22.52 32.21 24.12
N THR A 10 21.24 32.51 23.95
CA THR A 10 20.23 31.53 23.57
C THR A 10 20.17 31.42 22.04
N SER A 11 20.77 30.38 21.47
CA SER A 11 20.65 30.07 20.05
C SER A 11 19.29 29.40 19.78
N LEU A 12 18.38 30.12 19.15
CA LEU A 12 17.11 29.59 18.66
C LEU A 12 17.38 28.77 17.38
N ALA A 13 17.46 27.44 17.52
CA ALA A 13 17.55 26.54 16.38
C ALA A 13 16.17 26.48 15.69
N LEU A 14 16.07 27.06 14.48
CA LEU A 14 14.90 26.95 13.64
C LEU A 14 14.84 25.52 13.08
N ALA A 15 13.95 24.68 13.63
CA ALA A 15 13.64 23.38 13.05
C ALA A 15 12.87 23.60 11.75
N THR A 16 13.54 23.43 10.61
CA THR A 16 12.88 23.37 9.30
C THR A 16 12.09 22.07 9.25
N ILE A 17 10.77 22.16 9.42
CA ILE A 17 9.85 21.06 9.13
C ILE A 17 9.82 20.94 7.60
N SER A 18 10.70 20.11 7.03
CA SER A 18 10.53 19.68 5.65
C SER A 18 9.28 18.81 5.60
N ALA A 19 8.21 19.33 4.98
CA ALA A 19 7.07 18.50 4.63
C ALA A 19 7.56 17.43 3.64
N ILE A 20 7.83 16.23 4.14
CA ILE A 20 8.20 15.09 3.31
C ILE A 20 7.04 14.90 2.31
N PRO A 21 7.30 14.90 0.99
CA PRO A 21 6.25 14.57 0.03
C PRO A 21 5.67 13.20 0.40
N VAL A 22 4.36 13.16 0.68
CA VAL A 22 3.64 11.91 0.98
C VAL A 22 3.46 11.18 -0.34
N PHE A 23 4.46 10.39 -0.70
CA PHE A 23 4.43 9.45 -1.82
C PHE A 23 3.75 8.12 -1.46
N ALA A 24 3.28 8.00 -0.22
CA ALA A 24 2.47 6.88 0.23
C ALA A 24 1.14 6.86 -0.54
N LYS A 25 0.87 5.72 -1.17
CA LYS A 25 -0.44 5.38 -1.74
C LYS A 25 -1.14 4.42 -0.79
N SER A 26 -2.46 4.51 -0.74
CA SER A 26 -3.31 3.64 0.08
C SER A 26 -4.63 3.36 -0.62
N GLY A 27 -5.29 2.28 -0.21
CA GLY A 27 -6.62 1.93 -0.67
C GLY A 27 -7.18 0.75 0.11
N LYS A 28 -8.35 0.27 -0.28
CA LYS A 28 -8.92 -0.98 0.21
C LYS A 28 -8.79 -2.06 -0.85
N VAL A 29 -8.67 -3.28 -0.38
CA VAL A 29 -8.71 -4.49 -1.19
C VAL A 29 -9.76 -5.41 -0.59
N LYS A 30 -10.60 -5.98 -1.45
CA LYS A 30 -11.69 -6.87 -1.09
C LYS A 30 -11.66 -8.09 -1.98
N GLU A 31 -11.62 -9.26 -1.39
CA GLU A 31 -11.72 -10.57 -2.03
C GLU A 31 -13.19 -11.04 -1.91
N THR A 32 -13.82 -11.52 -2.98
CA THR A 32 -15.26 -11.87 -2.96
C THR A 32 -15.55 -13.37 -2.97
N THR A 33 -14.53 -14.23 -3.07
CA THR A 33 -14.70 -15.69 -3.03
C THR A 33 -14.68 -16.29 -1.62
N GLY A 34 -14.35 -15.49 -0.61
CA GLY A 34 -14.33 -15.90 0.79
C GLY A 34 -12.96 -16.35 1.30
N HIS A 35 -11.91 -16.14 0.51
CA HIS A 35 -10.54 -16.38 0.92
C HIS A 35 -9.96 -15.11 1.55
N GLY A 36 -9.39 -15.24 2.74
CA GLY A 36 -8.81 -14.08 3.40
C GLY A 36 -7.56 -13.56 2.67
N ILE A 37 -7.39 -12.24 2.69
CA ILE A 37 -6.23 -11.56 2.10
C ILE A 37 -5.02 -11.79 3.01
N VAL A 38 -3.93 -12.31 2.46
CA VAL A 38 -2.73 -12.68 3.22
C VAL A 38 -1.54 -11.75 2.96
N GLY A 39 -1.50 -11.06 1.83
CA GLY A 39 -0.39 -10.17 1.50
C GLY A 39 -0.64 -9.32 0.26
N MET A 40 0.18 -8.27 0.13
CA MET A 40 0.22 -7.43 -1.06
C MET A 40 1.65 -6.96 -1.32
N TRP A 41 2.19 -7.33 -2.49
CA TRP A 41 3.48 -6.89 -2.98
C TRP A 41 3.29 -5.72 -3.93
N VAL A 42 4.09 -4.67 -3.77
CA VAL A 42 4.08 -3.49 -4.63
C VAL A 42 5.39 -3.44 -5.40
N GLU A 43 5.29 -3.52 -6.73
CA GLU A 43 6.42 -3.31 -7.62
C GLU A 43 6.43 -1.86 -8.11
N VAL A 44 7.53 -1.14 -7.88
CA VAL A 44 7.66 0.28 -8.24
C VAL A 44 8.68 0.43 -9.36
N GLU A 45 8.27 1.05 -10.46
CA GLU A 45 9.11 1.25 -11.63
C GLU A 45 10.30 2.16 -11.30
N GLY A 46 11.52 1.65 -11.48
CA GLY A 46 12.76 2.38 -11.17
C GLY A 46 12.84 2.85 -9.71
N GLY A 47 12.09 2.22 -8.79
CA GLY A 47 11.99 2.61 -7.39
C GLY A 47 12.11 1.40 -6.46
N ARG A 48 11.80 1.63 -5.19
CA ARG A 48 11.81 0.57 -4.18
C ARG A 48 10.50 -0.23 -4.21
N SER A 49 10.57 -1.49 -4.59
CA SER A 49 9.49 -2.48 -4.46
C SER A 49 9.48 -3.11 -3.06
N GLY A 50 8.32 -3.58 -2.60
CA GLY A 50 8.20 -4.08 -1.24
C GLY A 50 6.80 -4.52 -0.82
N TRP A 51 6.71 -5.03 0.39
CA TRP A 51 5.46 -5.41 1.03
C TRP A 51 4.66 -4.18 1.45
N ALA A 52 3.39 -4.12 1.03
CA ALA A 52 2.45 -3.14 1.54
C ALA A 52 2.07 -3.46 3.00
N LYS A 53 1.85 -2.41 3.79
CA LYS A 53 1.25 -2.55 5.11
C LYS A 53 -0.24 -2.84 4.94
N LEU A 54 -0.71 -3.97 5.46
CA LEU A 54 -2.13 -4.32 5.51
C LEU A 54 -2.72 -4.09 6.90
N THR A 55 -3.94 -3.57 6.94
CA THR A 55 -4.73 -3.35 8.17
C THR A 55 -6.18 -3.82 7.94
N GLY A 56 -6.95 -4.02 9.02
CA GLY A 56 -8.28 -4.64 8.95
C GLY A 56 -8.24 -6.14 9.23
N GLY A 57 -7.71 -6.51 10.40
CA GLY A 57 -7.61 -7.89 10.88
C GLY A 57 -6.31 -8.61 10.50
N GLU A 58 -6.17 -9.83 11.01
CA GLU A 58 -5.02 -10.72 10.77
C GLU A 58 -4.97 -11.21 9.31
N ALA A 59 -3.80 -11.63 8.85
CA ALA A 59 -3.65 -12.20 7.51
C ALA A 59 -4.54 -13.44 7.35
N GLY A 60 -5.25 -13.55 6.23
CA GLY A 60 -6.10 -14.71 5.94
C GLY A 60 -7.43 -14.75 6.69
N THR A 61 -7.70 -13.83 7.62
CA THR A 61 -8.96 -13.83 8.40
C THR A 61 -9.99 -12.81 7.92
N SER A 62 -9.56 -11.81 7.15
CA SER A 62 -10.45 -10.82 6.54
C SER A 62 -10.36 -10.85 5.03
N TYR A 63 -11.52 -10.82 4.39
CA TYR A 63 -11.71 -10.65 2.96
C TYR A 63 -11.67 -9.17 2.55
N GLU A 64 -11.69 -8.21 3.48
CA GLU A 64 -11.45 -6.79 3.19
C GLU A 64 -10.29 -6.26 4.03
N LYS A 65 -9.32 -5.59 3.39
CA LYS A 65 -8.18 -4.97 4.08
C LYS A 65 -7.86 -3.61 3.49
N THR A 66 -7.34 -2.71 4.32
CA THR A 66 -6.74 -1.46 3.86
C THR A 66 -5.24 -1.65 3.68
N TRP A 67 -4.69 -1.19 2.57
CA TRP A 67 -3.27 -1.26 2.25
C TRP A 67 -2.63 0.12 2.21
N THR A 68 -1.32 0.18 2.46
CA THR A 68 -0.53 1.41 2.30
C THR A 68 0.91 1.07 1.92
N TYR A 69 1.49 1.81 0.97
CA TYR A 69 2.89 1.66 0.55
C TYR A 69 3.47 2.96 -0.03
N ASP A 70 4.77 3.23 0.18
CA ASP A 70 5.48 4.38 -0.38
C ASP A 70 6.00 4.10 -1.79
N THR A 71 5.28 4.62 -2.80
CA THR A 71 5.62 4.41 -4.21
C THR A 71 6.67 5.41 -4.72
N GLN A 72 7.18 6.31 -3.88
CA GLN A 72 8.10 7.39 -4.26
C GLN A 72 7.57 8.29 -5.38
N GLY A 73 6.25 8.35 -5.58
CA GLY A 73 5.64 9.09 -6.69
C GLY A 73 6.03 8.51 -8.04
N LYS A 74 6.30 7.19 -8.12
CA LYS A 74 6.65 6.46 -9.35
C LYS A 74 5.58 5.44 -9.72
N PRO A 75 5.43 5.12 -11.03
CA PRO A 75 4.47 4.14 -11.48
C PRO A 75 4.68 2.82 -10.75
N PHE A 76 3.59 2.14 -10.44
CA PHE A 76 3.65 0.91 -9.67
C PHE A 76 2.61 -0.10 -10.13
N LYS A 77 2.78 -1.35 -9.78
CA LYS A 77 1.74 -2.38 -9.90
C LYS A 77 1.70 -3.19 -8.61
N VAL A 78 0.58 -3.86 -8.37
CA VAL A 78 0.38 -4.63 -7.16
C VAL A 78 0.12 -6.09 -7.49
N ALA A 79 0.67 -6.98 -6.68
CA ALA A 79 0.30 -8.38 -6.62
C ALA A 79 -0.35 -8.64 -5.26
N ILE A 80 -1.52 -9.26 -5.26
CA ILE A 80 -2.35 -9.45 -4.08
C ILE A 80 -2.51 -10.94 -3.86
N GLY A 81 -2.02 -11.40 -2.71
CA GLY A 81 -2.13 -12.77 -2.26
C GLY A 81 -3.37 -12.98 -1.39
N TYR A 82 -4.15 -14.01 -1.68
CA TYR A 82 -5.29 -14.45 -0.89
C TYR A 82 -5.31 -15.97 -0.77
N GLY A 83 -5.81 -16.47 0.36
CA GLY A 83 -5.63 -17.87 0.75
C GLY A 83 -4.18 -18.22 1.11
N GLY A 84 -3.97 -19.34 1.79
CA GLY A 84 -2.65 -19.77 2.27
C GLY A 84 -2.09 -18.90 3.41
N THR A 85 -0.80 -18.56 3.34
CA THR A 85 -0.08 -17.79 4.37
C THR A 85 0.61 -16.58 3.77
N PRO A 86 1.04 -15.57 4.54
CA PRO A 86 1.81 -14.45 4.01
C PRO A 86 3.10 -14.85 3.27
N GLN A 87 3.72 -15.99 3.63
CA GLN A 87 4.93 -16.51 3.02
C GLN A 87 4.65 -17.35 1.76
N GLU A 88 3.51 -18.02 1.72
CA GLU A 88 3.09 -18.92 0.64
C GLU A 88 1.63 -18.63 0.27
N TRP A 89 1.47 -17.81 -0.76
CA TRP A 89 0.15 -17.43 -1.27
C TRP A 89 -0.47 -18.58 -2.04
N GLU A 90 -1.72 -18.93 -1.71
CA GLU A 90 -2.47 -19.94 -2.45
C GLU A 90 -2.83 -19.41 -3.85
N LYS A 91 -3.37 -18.19 -3.90
CA LYS A 91 -3.74 -17.51 -5.15
C LYS A 91 -3.20 -16.09 -5.17
N SER A 92 -2.96 -15.59 -6.38
CA SER A 92 -2.41 -14.25 -6.60
C SER A 92 -3.10 -13.55 -7.76
N ILE A 93 -3.44 -12.29 -7.56
CA ILE A 93 -4.00 -11.41 -8.59
C ILE A 93 -3.06 -10.22 -8.81
N HIS A 94 -2.83 -9.86 -10.07
CA HIS A 94 -1.87 -8.82 -10.45
C HIS A 94 -2.58 -7.66 -11.16
N SER A 95 -2.27 -6.43 -10.77
CA SER A 95 -2.71 -5.25 -11.51
C SER A 95 -1.83 -4.98 -12.73
N ASN A 96 -2.35 -4.15 -13.65
CA ASN A 96 -1.48 -3.45 -14.60
C ASN A 96 -0.69 -2.34 -13.89
N TRP A 97 0.23 -1.70 -14.63
CA TRP A 97 0.90 -0.50 -14.17
C TRP A 97 -0.09 0.64 -13.92
N ILE A 98 0.16 1.35 -12.83
CA ILE A 98 -0.62 2.43 -12.28
C ILE A 98 0.25 3.68 -12.29
N ASP A 99 -0.23 4.75 -12.92
CA ASP A 99 0.46 6.03 -12.92
C ASP A 99 0.22 6.83 -11.63
N THR A 100 1.09 7.79 -11.38
CA THR A 100 1.40 8.41 -10.09
C THR A 100 0.56 9.63 -9.76
N ASP A 101 -0.10 10.19 -10.77
CA ASP A 101 -0.93 11.40 -10.71
C ASP A 101 -2.09 11.26 -9.71
N TYR A 102 -2.46 10.02 -9.44
CA TYR A 102 -3.55 9.65 -8.57
C TYR A 102 -3.08 9.53 -7.12
N ARG A 103 -3.37 10.51 -6.25
CA ARG A 103 -3.23 10.35 -4.78
C ARG A 103 -3.98 9.11 -4.27
N HIS A 104 -5.06 8.74 -4.95
CA HIS A 104 -5.91 7.57 -4.75
C HIS A 104 -6.18 6.94 -6.11
N VAL A 105 -6.00 5.62 -6.25
CA VAL A 105 -6.02 4.90 -7.54
C VAL A 105 -7.16 3.90 -7.59
N ASP A 106 -7.89 3.92 -8.70
CA ASP A 106 -9.17 3.26 -8.88
C ASP A 106 -9.02 2.15 -9.93
N PHE A 107 -8.93 0.88 -9.53
CA PHE A 107 -8.93 -0.20 -10.50
C PHE A 107 -9.49 -1.49 -9.90
N THR A 108 -10.49 -2.06 -10.57
CA THR A 108 -10.94 -3.42 -10.28
C THR A 108 -10.02 -4.40 -10.99
N VAL A 109 -9.29 -5.24 -10.24
CA VAL A 109 -8.54 -6.33 -10.85
C VAL A 109 -9.45 -7.54 -10.98
N ARG A 110 -10.09 -7.65 -12.14
CA ARG A 110 -10.78 -8.87 -12.53
C ARG A 110 -9.74 -9.83 -13.10
N PRO A 111 -9.59 -11.05 -12.58
CA PRO A 111 -8.77 -12.03 -13.26
C PRO A 111 -9.35 -12.26 -14.66
N LYS A 112 -8.45 -12.26 -15.63
CA LYS A 112 -8.76 -12.51 -17.04
C LYS A 112 -9.08 -14.00 -17.19
N MET A 113 -10.28 -14.41 -16.81
CA MET A 113 -10.77 -15.74 -17.16
C MET A 113 -11.31 -15.66 -18.59
N PHE A 114 -10.68 -16.41 -19.48
CA PHE A 114 -11.13 -16.61 -20.86
C PHE A 114 -12.65 -16.87 -20.90
N PHE A 115 -13.33 -16.21 -21.84
CA PHE A 115 -14.69 -16.42 -22.34
C PHE A 115 -15.53 -17.59 -21.74
N ILE A 116 -16.58 -17.21 -20.97
CA ILE A 116 -17.94 -17.84 -20.81
C ILE A 116 -18.03 -19.15 -19.97
N PRO A 117 -19.14 -19.51 -19.27
CA PRO A 117 -20.18 -18.77 -18.52
C PRO A 117 -20.18 -19.11 -17.01
N ILE A 118 -20.58 -18.13 -16.17
CA ILE A 118 -21.33 -18.22 -14.89
C ILE A 118 -20.95 -19.35 -13.89
N TRP A 119 -20.72 -18.93 -12.63
CA TRP A 119 -20.42 -19.70 -11.40
C TRP A 119 -18.93 -19.94 -11.11
N GLY A 120 -18.28 -18.92 -10.54
CA GLY A 120 -16.95 -19.02 -9.95
C GLY A 120 -15.92 -18.08 -10.57
N VAL A 121 -16.23 -16.79 -10.65
CA VAL A 121 -15.21 -15.79 -10.96
C VAL A 121 -14.51 -15.47 -9.64
N ASP A 122 -13.23 -15.80 -9.53
CA ASP A 122 -12.40 -15.20 -8.48
C ASP A 122 -12.48 -13.68 -8.70
N GLU A 123 -13.12 -12.89 -7.83
CA GLU A 123 -13.22 -11.44 -8.03
C GLU A 123 -12.60 -10.73 -6.84
N LEU A 124 -11.63 -9.86 -7.14
CA LEU A 124 -10.95 -9.06 -6.14
C LEU A 124 -11.13 -7.59 -6.51
N ILE A 125 -11.94 -6.92 -5.71
CA ILE A 125 -12.30 -5.52 -5.87
C ILE A 125 -11.35 -4.69 -5.01
N VAL A 126 -10.54 -3.86 -5.65
CA VAL A 126 -9.73 -2.87 -4.93
C VAL A 126 -10.53 -1.58 -4.91
N GLU A 127 -11.08 -1.24 -3.74
CA GLU A 127 -11.96 -0.08 -3.56
C GLU A 127 -11.24 1.10 -2.89
N TYR A 128 -11.64 2.27 -3.33
CA TYR A 128 -11.24 3.60 -2.93
C TYR A 128 -11.97 4.34 -1.80
N ARG A 129 -11.32 5.13 -0.96
CA ARG A 129 -11.92 6.36 -0.43
C ARG A 129 -10.86 7.44 -0.26
#